data_AF-A0A7Y3L8U8-F1
#
_entry.id   AF-A0A7Y3L8U8-F1
#
_cell.length_a   1.000
_cell.length_b   1.000
_cell.length_c   1.000
_cell.angle_alpha   90.00
_cell.angle_beta   90.00
_cell.angle_gamma   90.00
#
_symmetry.space_group_name_H-M   'P 1'
#
loop_
_entity.id
_entity.type
_entity.pdbx_description
1 polymer ?
#
loop_
_entity_poly.entity_id
_entity_poly.type
_entity_poly.pdbx_seq_one_letter_code
_entity_poly.pdbx_strand_id
1 'polypeptide(L)' 'MDRRALRSLEAWKNDRARKPLVLRGARQVGKTWLLQEFGRSHYEQVAYVNCER' A
#
# COMPACT_ATOMS: atom_id res chain seq x y z
N MET A 1 -4.95 5.31 -12.99
CA MET A 1 -4.60 4.78 -11.66
C MET A 1 -5.84 4.15 -11.06
N ASP A 2 -5.75 2.89 -10.60
CA ASP A 2 -6.95 2.12 -10.23
C ASP A 2 -7.44 2.50 -8.82
N ARG A 3 -8.52 3.27 -8.77
CA ARG A 3 -9.22 3.65 -7.53
C ARG A 3 -9.66 2.43 -6.71
N ARG A 4 -9.83 1.26 -7.34
CA ARG A 4 -10.22 0.02 -6.65
C ARG A 4 -9.10 -0.47 -5.73
N ALA A 5 -7.85 -0.39 -6.16
CA ALA A 5 -6.71 -0.86 -5.35
C ALA A 5 -6.55 -0.02 -4.08
N LEU A 6 -6.68 1.32 -4.18
CA LEU A 6 -6.68 2.21 -3.01
C LEU A 6 -7.85 1.89 -2.06
N ARG A 7 -9.07 1.69 -2.58
CA ARG A 7 -10.22 1.30 -1.74
C ARG A 7 -10.00 -0.03 -1.02
N SER A 8 -9.34 -0.99 -1.64
CA SER A 8 -8.97 -2.25 -0.97
C SER A 8 -7.95 -2.02 0.16
N LEU A 9 -7.00 -1.09 -0.01
CA LEU A 9 -6.07 -0.69 1.06
C LEU A 9 -6.76 0.05 2.19
N GLU A 10 -7.72 0.93 1.89
CA GLU A 10 -8.55 1.61 2.88
C GLU A 10 -9.39 0.62 3.69
N ALA A 11 -10.05 -0.32 3.02
CA ALA A 11 -10.80 -1.39 3.67
C ALA A 11 -9.90 -2.21 4.60
N TRP A 12 -8.69 -2.56 4.14
CA TRP A 12 -7.69 -3.24 4.96
C TRP A 12 -7.25 -2.41 6.18
N LYS A 13 -7.05 -1.09 6.04
CA LYS A 13 -6.71 -0.20 7.17
C LYS A 13 -7.80 -0.16 8.21
N ASN A 14 -9.07 -0.13 7.78
CA ASN A 14 -10.22 0.01 8.65
C ASN A 14 -10.60 -1.30 9.37
N ASP A 15 -10.02 -2.43 8.98
CA ASP A 15 -10.20 -3.70 9.67
C ASP A 15 -9.41 -3.73 11.00
N ARG A 16 -10.14 -3.92 12.11
CA ARG A 16 -9.56 -4.02 13.47
C ARG A 16 -8.66 -5.23 13.65
N ALA A 17 -8.85 -6.29 12.87
CA ALA A 17 -8.07 -7.53 12.91
C ALA A 17 -7.15 -7.67 11.68
N ARG A 18 -6.78 -6.55 11.05
CA ARG A 18 -5.97 -6.55 9.82
C ARG A 18 -4.64 -7.29 10.00
N LYS A 19 -4.35 -8.20 9.07
CA LYS A 19 -3.07 -8.89 8.96
C LYS A 19 -2.10 -8.11 8.06
N PRO A 20 -0.78 -8.35 8.13
CA PRO A 20 0.15 -7.77 7.16
C PRO A 20 -0.28 -8.04 5.71
N LEU A 21 -0.20 -7.02 4.85
CA LEU A 21 -0.62 -7.11 3.46
C LEU A 21 0.58 -7.40 2.54
N VAL A 22 0.40 -8.33 1.60
CA VAL A 22 1.38 -8.60 0.54
C VAL A 22 0.79 -8.22 -0.81
N LEU A 23 1.36 -7.21 -1.46
CA LEU A 23 0.95 -6.78 -2.80
C LEU A 23 1.70 -7.54 -3.88
N ARG A 24 1.00 -8.38 -4.64
CA ARG A 24 1.55 -9.17 -5.76
C ARG A 24 1.11 -8.60 -7.11
N GLY A 25 1.92 -8.83 -8.15
CA GLY A 25 1.56 -8.58 -9.55
C GLY A 25 2.79 -8.34 -10.43
N ALA A 26 2.58 -7.99 -11.71
CA ALA A 26 3.65 -7.74 -12.67
C ALA A 26 4.64 -6.64 -12.23
N ARG A 27 5.92 -6.75 -12.64
CA ARG A 27 6.93 -5.71 -12.37
C ARG A 27 6.55 -4.40 -13.05
N GLN A 28 6.96 -3.25 -12.48
CA GLN A 28 6.78 -1.90 -13.05
C GLN A 28 5.33 -1.40 -13.22
N VAL A 29 4.33 -2.02 -12.61
CA VAL A 29 2.91 -1.58 -12.70
C VAL A 29 2.51 -0.47 -11.71
N GLY A 30 3.46 0.15 -11.01
CA GLY A 30 3.17 1.23 -10.05
C GLY A 30 2.77 0.78 -8.63
N LYS A 31 3.10 -0.46 -8.21
CA LYS A 31 2.85 -0.95 -6.84
C LYS A 31 3.53 -0.10 -5.77
N THR A 32 4.78 0.31 -6.00
CA THR A 32 5.53 1.17 -5.07
C THR A 32 4.84 2.52 -4.89
N TRP A 33 4.40 3.11 -6.00
CA TRP A 33 3.68 4.39 -5.99
C TRP A 33 2.36 4.26 -5.20
N LEU A 34 1.61 3.17 -5.41
CA LEU A 34 0.36 2.91 -4.69
C LEU A 34 0.57 2.87 -3.16
N LEU A 35 1.61 2.17 -2.69
CA LEU A 35 1.92 2.08 -1.26
C LEU A 35 2.39 3.40 -0.67
N GLN A 36 3.21 4.15 -1.41
CA GLN A 36 3.72 5.46 -0.96
C GLN A 36 2.58 6.48 -0.86
N GLU A 37 1.72 6.55 -1.88
CA GLU A 37 0.56 7.44 -1.84
C GLU A 37 -0.39 7.07 -0.70
N PHE A 38 -0.74 5.79 -0.59
CA PHE A 38 -1.59 5.31 0.49
C PHE A 38 -0.99 5.62 1.88
N GLY A 39 0.32 5.44 2.04
CA GLY A 39 1.05 5.84 3.24
C GLY A 39 0.87 7.33 3.55
N ARG A 40 1.19 8.19 2.58
CA ARG A 40 1.13 9.66 2.72
C ARG A 40 -0.28 10.17 3.02
N SER A 41 -1.31 9.61 2.41
CA SER A 41 -2.68 10.09 2.58
C SER A 41 -3.37 9.59 3.86
N HIS A 42 -2.89 8.51 4.47
CA HIS A 42 -3.61 7.85 5.57
C HIS A 42 -2.84 7.72 6.88
N TYR A 43 -1.54 8.04 6.90
CA TYR A 43 -0.68 7.97 8.07
C TYR A 43 0.18 9.23 8.17
N GLU A 44 0.32 9.76 9.39
CA GLU A 44 1.18 10.92 9.66
C GLU A 44 2.67 10.59 9.46
N GLN A 45 3.06 9.35 9.76
CA GLN A 45 4.43 8.86 9.66
C GLN A 45 4.48 7.52 8.91
N VAL A 46 5.43 7.39 7.98
CA VAL A 46 5.60 6.21 7.14
C VAL A 46 7.09 5.86 7.05
N ALA A 47 7.44 4.60 7.27
CA ALA A 47 8.77 4.07 7.00
C ALA A 47 8.75 3.25 5.70
N TYR A 48 9.56 3.66 4.72
CA TYR A 48 9.77 2.90 3.49
C TYR A 48 11.12 2.20 3.55
N VAL A 49 11.13 0.88 3.40
CA VAL A 49 12.34 0.05 3.41
C VAL A 49 12.43 -0.66 2.06
N ASN A 50 13.51 -0.39 1.31
CA ASN A 50 13.87 -1.19 0.15
C ASN A 50 14.87 -2.26 0.59
N CYS A 51 14.59 -3.52 0.27
CA CYS A 51 15.44 -4.67 0.59
C CYS A 51 16.30 -5.12 -0.61
N GLU A 52 16.34 -4.33 -1.68
CA GLU A 52 17.28 -4.51 -2.79
C GLU A 52 18.70 -4.10 -2.34
N ARG A 53 19.71 -4.81 -2.86
CA ARG A 53 21.14 -4.50 -2.64
C ARG A 53 21.65 -3.49 -3.66
#